data_AF-R7LH88-F1
#
_entry.id   AF-R7LH88-F1
#
_cell.length_a   1.000
_cell.length_b   1.000
_cell.length_c   1.000
_cell.angle_alpha   90.00
_cell.angle_beta   90.00
_cell.angle_gamma   90.00
#
_symmetry.space_group_name_H-M   'P 1'
#
loop_
_entity.id
_entity.type
_entity.pdbx_description
1 polymer ?
#
loop_
_entity_poly.entity_id
_entity_poly.type
_entity_poly.pdbx_seq_one_letter_code
_entity_poly.pdbx_strand_id
1 'polypeptide(L)'
;MVLSSGASIGTFIGTNNIVQFVVDINGSKGPNIYGRDAFSLYLYTNGVIDDLALEDIEDSDNLNWANAAAPLTKEQREQNYTRACIGNNSSEWHGCFGKILNDNWQMTY
;
A
#
# COMPACT_ATOMS: atom_id res chain seq x y z
N MET A 1 -12.53 -6.73 -15.68
CA MET A 1 -11.49 -6.82 -16.72
C MET A 1 -11.11 -5.40 -17.11
N VAL A 2 -9.86 -4.97 -16.91
CA VAL A 2 -9.42 -3.61 -17.26
C VAL A 2 -9.02 -3.60 -18.74
N LEU A 3 -9.83 -2.93 -19.56
CA LEU A 3 -9.59 -2.66 -20.98
C LEU A 3 -9.23 -1.16 -21.10
N SER A 4 -7.93 -0.85 -20.99
CA SER A 4 -7.29 0.42 -21.38
C SER A 4 -7.81 1.74 -20.77
N SER A 5 -7.58 2.00 -19.48
CA SER A 5 -7.72 3.36 -18.92
C SER A 5 -6.41 4.17 -18.92
N GLY A 6 -5.31 3.61 -19.42
CA GLY A 6 -3.98 4.22 -19.33
C GLY A 6 -3.27 3.99 -17.99
N ALA A 7 -3.90 3.26 -17.06
CA ALA A 7 -3.27 2.83 -15.82
C ALA A 7 -2.30 1.66 -16.05
N SER A 8 -1.19 1.68 -15.31
CA SER A 8 -0.20 0.61 -15.21
C SER A 8 -0.46 -0.21 -13.95
N ILE A 9 -0.35 -1.54 -14.06
CA ILE A 9 -0.45 -2.45 -12.92
C ILE A 9 0.78 -3.37 -12.92
N GLY A 10 1.53 -3.36 -11.83
CA GLY A 10 2.57 -4.35 -11.52
C GLY A 10 2.10 -5.29 -10.43
N THR A 11 2.51 -6.57 -10.50
CA THR A 11 2.17 -7.57 -9.49
C THR A 11 3.39 -8.33 -9.03
N PHE A 12 3.48 -8.60 -7.73
CA PHE A 12 4.57 -9.36 -7.12
C PHE A 12 4.01 -10.24 -6.00
N ILE A 13 4.47 -11.50 -5.90
CA ILE A 13 4.17 -12.36 -4.76
C ILE A 13 5.30 -12.18 -3.76
N GLY A 14 5.00 -11.59 -2.61
CA GLY A 14 5.98 -11.39 -1.55
C GLY A 14 5.89 -12.43 -0.45
N THR A 15 6.28 -12.03 0.76
CA THR A 15 6.33 -12.91 1.94
C THR A 15 4.93 -13.40 2.33
N ASN A 16 4.84 -14.58 2.92
CA ASN A 16 3.58 -15.19 3.41
C ASN A 16 2.50 -15.37 2.33
N ASN A 17 2.90 -15.46 1.06
CA ASN A 17 2.01 -15.53 -0.11
C ASN A 17 1.08 -14.31 -0.25
N ILE A 18 1.46 -13.16 0.31
CA ILE A 18 0.76 -11.90 0.10
C ILE A 18 1.09 -11.38 -1.30
N VAL A 19 0.06 -11.07 -2.09
CA VAL A 19 0.24 -10.53 -3.44
C VAL A 19 0.18 -9.02 -3.39
N GLN A 20 1.27 -8.36 -3.77
CA GLN A 20 1.32 -6.92 -3.95
C GLN A 20 0.84 -6.56 -5.35
N PHE A 21 -0.03 -5.56 -5.42
CA PHE A 21 -0.40 -4.82 -6.62
C PHE A 21 0.17 -3.42 -6.49
N VAL A 22 0.93 -2.96 -7.49
CA VAL A 22 1.28 -1.55 -7.64
C VAL A 22 0.45 -0.99 -8.77
N VAL A 23 -0.45 -0.07 -8.46
CA VAL A 23 -1.37 0.56 -9.41
C VAL A 23 -0.93 2.00 -9.60
N ASP A 24 -0.68 2.39 -10.84
CA ASP A 24 -0.37 3.77 -11.22
C ASP A 24 -1.36 4.20 -12.30
N ILE A 25 -2.22 5.17 -11.96
CA ILE A 25 -3.25 5.67 -12.88
C ILE A 25 -2.75 6.76 -13.83
N ASN A 26 -1.56 7.31 -13.58
CA ASN A 26 -0.94 8.34 -14.41
C ASN A 26 0.01 7.74 -15.46
N GLY A 27 0.46 6.50 -15.23
CA GLY A 27 1.28 5.73 -16.15
C GLY A 27 2.61 6.42 -16.44
N SER A 28 3.02 6.50 -17.72
CA SER A 28 4.29 7.13 -18.11
C SER A 28 4.30 8.66 -18.07
N LYS A 29 3.18 9.32 -17.70
CA LYS A 29 3.09 10.79 -17.78
C LYS A 29 3.82 11.49 -16.64
N GLY A 30 3.88 10.88 -15.46
CA GLY A 30 4.56 11.41 -14.29
C GLY A 30 4.01 12.77 -13.79
N PRO A 31 4.50 13.26 -12.64
CA PRO A 31 5.14 12.47 -11.58
C PRO A 31 4.13 11.49 -10.97
N ASN A 32 4.58 10.27 -10.63
CA ASN A 32 3.75 9.23 -10.03
C ASN A 32 3.99 9.25 -8.51
N ILE A 33 3.11 9.96 -7.80
CA ILE A 33 3.14 10.21 -6.37
C ILE A 33 2.24 9.21 -5.65
N TYR A 34 2.85 8.46 -4.74
CA TYR A 34 2.14 7.53 -3.87
C TYR A 34 1.04 8.25 -3.08
N GLY A 35 -0.13 7.63 -3.07
CA GLY A 35 -1.29 8.18 -2.42
C GLY A 35 -2.10 9.14 -3.26
N ARG A 36 -1.63 9.62 -4.43
CA ARG A 36 -2.42 10.47 -5.35
C ARG A 36 -2.75 9.74 -6.65
N ASP A 37 -1.73 9.20 -7.29
CA ASP A 37 -1.83 8.52 -8.58
C ASP A 37 -1.10 7.16 -8.62
N ALA A 38 -0.25 6.87 -7.63
CA ALA A 38 0.32 5.54 -7.40
C ALA A 38 -0.12 4.94 -6.06
N PHE A 39 -0.39 3.63 -6.03
CA PHE A 39 -0.86 2.93 -4.83
C PHE A 39 -0.30 1.51 -4.78
N SER A 40 0.17 1.08 -3.61
CA SER A 40 0.38 -0.35 -3.34
C SER A 40 -0.82 -0.90 -2.59
N LEU A 41 -1.31 -2.06 -3.05
CA LEU A 41 -2.37 -2.83 -2.41
C LEU A 41 -1.86 -4.23 -2.14
N TYR A 42 -2.26 -4.83 -1.02
CA TYR A 42 -1.77 -6.14 -0.59
C TYR A 42 -2.96 -7.08 -0.43
N LEU A 43 -3.03 -8.11 -1.28
CA LEU A 43 -4.01 -9.18 -1.19
C LEU A 43 -3.46 -10.28 -0.28
N TYR A 44 -4.10 -10.43 0.86
CA TYR A 44 -3.78 -11.45 1.85
C TYR A 44 -4.38 -12.81 1.47
N THR A 45 -3.81 -13.88 2.02
CA THR A 45 -4.24 -15.27 1.74
C THR A 45 -5.67 -15.58 2.16
N ASN A 46 -6.26 -14.75 3.03
CA ASN A 46 -7.67 -14.82 3.41
C ASN A 46 -8.60 -14.04 2.46
N GLY A 47 -8.09 -13.49 1.35
CA GLY A 47 -8.87 -12.79 0.32
C GLY A 47 -9.12 -11.31 0.61
N VAL A 48 -8.62 -10.78 1.73
CA VAL A 48 -8.77 -9.36 2.07
C VAL A 48 -7.67 -8.54 1.37
N ILE A 49 -8.06 -7.41 0.80
CA ILE A 49 -7.12 -6.40 0.28
C ILE A 49 -6.97 -5.32 1.34
N ASP A 50 -5.73 -5.04 1.74
CA ASP A 50 -5.39 -4.03 2.73
C ASP A 50 -4.03 -3.41 2.41
N ASP A 51 -3.51 -2.60 3.32
CA ASP A 51 -2.13 -2.10 3.29
C ASP A 51 -1.13 -3.14 3.83
N LEU A 52 0.18 -2.86 3.76
CA LEU A 52 1.21 -3.78 4.19
C LEU A 52 1.26 -3.93 5.72
N ALA A 53 1.13 -5.15 6.23
CA ALA A 53 1.46 -5.45 7.61
C ALA A 53 2.98 -5.61 7.77
N LEU A 54 3.58 -4.82 8.66
CA LEU A 54 5.01 -4.87 8.98
C LEU A 54 5.26 -5.71 10.23
N GLU A 55 6.38 -6.45 10.26
CA GLU A 55 6.80 -7.25 11.41
C GLU A 55 7.05 -6.38 12.64
N ASP A 56 7.70 -5.23 12.43
CA ASP A 56 7.92 -4.20 13.45
C ASP A 56 7.64 -2.83 12.85
N ILE A 57 6.56 -2.19 13.31
CA ILE A 57 6.13 -0.89 12.83
C ILE A 57 6.92 0.27 13.46
N GLU A 58 7.49 0.06 14.64
CA GLU A 58 8.22 1.07 15.41
C GLU A 58 9.69 1.16 14.96
N ASP A 59 10.26 0.05 14.47
CA ASP A 59 11.58 0.03 13.84
C ASP A 59 11.50 0.45 12.37
N SER A 60 11.88 1.70 12.08
CA SER A 60 11.89 2.26 10.72
C SER A 60 12.85 1.55 9.76
N ASP A 61 13.87 0.87 10.28
CA ASP A 61 14.84 0.12 9.48
C ASP A 61 14.36 -1.31 9.18
N ASN A 62 13.36 -1.82 9.92
CA ASN A 62 12.76 -3.12 9.66
C ASN A 62 11.67 -3.04 8.58
N LEU A 63 12.01 -3.45 7.35
CA LEU A 63 11.08 -3.49 6.21
C LEU A 63 10.42 -4.87 6.01
N ASN A 64 10.53 -5.78 6.97
CA ASN A 64 9.99 -7.13 6.85
C ASN A 64 8.47 -7.11 6.92
N TRP A 65 7.87 -7.93 6.07
CA TRP A 65 6.43 -8.12 6.05
C TRP A 65 6.03 -9.07 7.18
N ALA A 66 5.04 -8.69 7.98
CA ALA A 66 4.54 -9.54 9.04
C ALA A 66 3.88 -10.81 8.49
N ASN A 67 3.94 -11.88 9.28
CA ASN A 67 3.03 -13.01 9.17
C ASN A 67 1.70 -12.70 9.89
N ALA A 68 1.04 -11.63 9.44
CA ALA A 68 -0.22 -11.15 9.99
C ALA A 68 -1.37 -11.40 9.02
N ALA A 69 -2.58 -11.54 9.57
CA ALA A 69 -3.80 -11.60 8.78
C ALA A 69 -4.43 -10.20 8.66
N ALA A 70 -4.95 -9.87 7.47
CA ALA A 70 -5.81 -8.71 7.27
C ALA A 70 -7.26 -9.00 7.75
N PRO A 71 -8.10 -8.00 8.05
CA PRO A 71 -7.84 -6.56 7.92
C PRO A 71 -6.92 -6.03 9.01
N LEU A 72 -6.10 -5.04 8.66
CA LEU A 72 -5.33 -4.25 9.61
C LEU A 72 -6.27 -3.36 10.42
N THR A 73 -5.86 -3.01 11.64
CA THR A 73 -6.58 -2.02 12.45
C THR A 73 -6.42 -0.62 11.86
N LYS A 74 -7.30 0.31 12.28
CA LYS A 74 -7.18 1.71 11.87
C LYS A 74 -5.83 2.28 12.29
N GLU A 75 -5.40 1.96 13.50
CA GLU A 75 -4.16 2.44 14.10
C GLU A 75 -2.94 1.95 13.31
N GLN A 76 -2.89 0.66 12.94
CA GLN A 76 -1.80 0.11 12.11
C GLN A 76 -1.72 0.83 10.76
N ARG A 77 -2.86 1.10 10.13
CA ARG A 77 -2.90 1.84 8.86
C ARG A 77 -2.44 3.29 9.00
N GLU A 78 -2.81 3.99 10.08
CA GLU A 78 -2.33 5.36 10.33
C GLU A 78 -0.83 5.40 10.63
N GLN A 79 -0.31 4.38 11.34
CA GLN A 79 1.12 4.23 11.60
C GLN A 79 1.88 3.97 10.28
N ASN A 80 1.39 3.08 9.43
CA ASN A 80 1.96 2.85 8.10
C ASN A 80 1.91 4.11 7.24
N TYR A 81 0.79 4.83 7.24
CA TYR A 81 0.67 6.10 6.51
C TYR A 81 1.75 7.10 6.95
N THR A 82 1.91 7.30 8.26
CA THR A 82 2.89 8.24 8.81
C THR A 82 4.33 7.81 8.50
N ARG A 83 4.62 6.51 8.59
CA ARG A 83 5.95 5.94 8.37
C ARG A 83 6.36 5.91 6.89
N ALA A 84 5.49 5.42 6.03
CA ALA A 84 5.83 5.05 4.66
C ALA A 84 5.26 6.02 3.62
N CYS A 85 4.00 6.43 3.76
CA CYS A 85 3.34 7.25 2.74
C CYS A 85 3.82 8.70 2.76
N ILE A 86 3.87 9.30 3.96
CA ILE A 86 4.33 10.69 4.16
C ILE A 86 5.66 10.77 4.92
N GLY A 87 6.28 9.61 5.19
CA GLY A 87 7.61 9.56 5.79
C GLY A 87 8.72 9.84 4.78
N ASN A 88 9.95 9.85 5.27
CA ASN A 88 11.13 10.24 4.48
C ASN A 88 11.87 9.06 3.82
N ASN A 89 11.40 7.82 4.03
CA ASN A 89 12.06 6.63 3.48
C ASN A 89 11.57 6.33 2.06
N SER A 90 12.37 6.70 1.06
CA SER A 90 12.02 6.49 -0.36
C SER A 90 11.93 5.02 -0.79
N SER A 91 12.32 4.08 0.08
CA SER A 91 12.25 2.62 -0.17
C SER A 91 10.94 2.00 0.28
N GLU A 92 10.07 2.75 0.96
CA GLU A 92 8.76 2.30 1.39
C GLU A 92 7.67 2.81 0.45
N TRP A 93 6.96 1.89 -0.19
CA TRP A 93 5.96 2.19 -1.21
C TRP A 93 4.55 1.78 -0.77
N HIS A 94 4.26 1.86 0.53
CA HIS A 94 3.01 1.43 1.16
C HIS A 94 2.42 2.55 2.06
N GLY A 95 1.41 2.28 2.86
CA GLY A 95 0.83 3.25 3.80
C GLY A 95 -0.33 4.05 3.23
N CYS A 96 -0.22 4.50 1.98
CA CYS A 96 -1.21 5.42 1.42
C CYS A 96 -2.58 4.77 1.20
N PHE A 97 -2.61 3.48 0.83
CA PHE A 97 -3.86 2.76 0.61
C PHE A 97 -4.61 2.52 1.94
N GLY A 98 -3.88 2.21 3.02
CA GLY A 98 -4.46 2.05 4.35
C GLY A 98 -5.16 3.32 4.83
N LYS A 99 -4.59 4.49 4.52
CA LYS A 99 -5.22 5.79 4.81
C LYS A 99 -6.57 5.96 4.10
N ILE A 100 -6.63 5.64 2.81
CA ILE A 100 -7.87 5.69 2.01
C ILE A 100 -8.94 4.76 2.58
N LEU A 101 -8.56 3.56 3.03
CA LEU A 101 -9.48 2.64 3.69
C LEU A 101 -10.03 3.21 5.00
N ASN A 102 -9.18 3.85 5.81
CA ASN A 102 -9.60 4.51 7.05
C ASN A 102 -10.56 5.68 6.81
N ASP A 103 -10.34 6.41 5.72
CA ASP A 103 -11.12 7.59 5.35
C ASP A 103 -12.36 7.24 4.49
N ASN A 104 -12.80 5.98 4.50
CA ASN A 104 -13.96 5.50 3.74
C ASN A 104 -13.91 5.88 2.24
N TRP A 105 -12.75 5.70 1.61
CA TRP A 105 -12.50 6.03 0.20
C TRP A 105 -12.58 7.52 -0.13
N GLN A 106 -12.63 8.40 0.86
CA GLN A 106 -12.50 9.83 0.66
C GLN A 106 -11.02 10.18 0.60
N MET A 107 -10.64 10.89 -0.46
CA MET A 107 -9.27 11.37 -0.62
C MET A 107 -9.27 12.87 -0.34
N THR A 108 -8.93 13.26 0.89
CA THR A 108 -8.80 14.66 1.31
C THR A 108 -7.34 15.08 1.19
N TYR A 109 -6.93 15.44 -0.02
CA TYR A 109 -5.62 16.06 -0.27
C TYR A 109 -5.67 17.55 0.03
#